data_AF-A0A4S9TTP1-F1
#
_entry.id   AF-A0A4S9TTP1-F1
#
_cell.length_a   1.000
_cell.length_b   1.000
_cell.length_c   1.000
_cell.angle_alpha   90.00
_cell.angle_beta   90.00
_cell.angle_gamma   90.00
#
_symmetry.space_group_name_H-M   'P 1'
#
loop_
_entity.id
_entity.type
_entity.pdbx_description
1 polymer ?
#
loop_
_entity_poly.entity_id
_entity_poly.type
_entity_poly.pdbx_seq_one_letter_code
_entity_poly.pdbx_strand_id
1 'polypeptide(L)'
;MVGPSLSSGETAGEQDIDGQNVAIALYRALLTKCRSAPPSLDRSALEAVVKKSFAKNRHVTSKYVLQGAFAGGYEALDHLTASITGDNTSVSHLNSLLYRLPSNLKTTTPPPKPPPPPPTKPAAVVGSTLSLRPRPAFSLPSRRRIPVLVNANKIPILRFTKPQPAILSQYIRSRLVLRQKRLDLKLKLETDMEIAKAEDEWDRILFARGIKEESGNEVDEFGRY
;
A
#
# COMPACT_ATOMS: atom_id res chain seq x y z
N MET A 1 -46.41 32.57 15.69
CA MET A 1 -46.07 31.15 15.95
C MET A 1 -45.28 30.64 14.77
N VAL A 2 -43.95 30.66 14.87
CA VAL A 2 -43.04 30.19 13.83
C VAL A 2 -42.50 28.85 14.31
N GLY A 3 -42.88 27.77 13.62
CA GLY A 3 -42.34 26.44 13.87
C GLY A 3 -40.96 26.29 13.22
N PRO A 4 -39.99 25.61 13.86
CA PRO A 4 -38.68 25.41 13.30
C PRO A 4 -38.71 24.27 12.27
N SER A 5 -38.22 24.59 11.08
CA SER A 5 -37.90 23.66 10.00
C SER A 5 -36.71 22.77 10.38
N LEU A 6 -36.96 21.46 10.50
CA LEU A 6 -35.94 20.42 10.63
C LEU A 6 -35.09 20.34 9.35
N SER A 7 -33.87 20.86 9.43
CA SER A 7 -32.79 20.65 8.48
C SER A 7 -32.22 19.24 8.69
N SER A 8 -32.64 18.28 7.87
CA SER A 8 -31.98 16.98 7.71
C SER A 8 -31.11 17.02 6.46
N GLY A 9 -29.80 17.23 6.63
CA GLY A 9 -28.88 17.30 5.49
C GLY A 9 -27.39 17.26 5.81
N GLU A 10 -26.96 16.91 7.03
CA GLU A 10 -25.55 17.10 7.43
C GLU A 10 -25.04 16.02 8.40
N THR A 11 -24.98 14.74 8.03
CA THR A 11 -24.38 13.70 8.92
C THR A 11 -23.69 12.51 8.22
N ALA A 12 -23.53 12.50 6.90
CA ALA A 12 -22.91 11.34 6.24
C ALA A 12 -21.38 11.28 6.43
N GLY A 13 -20.70 12.44 6.41
CA GLY A 13 -19.23 12.50 6.52
C GLY A 13 -18.68 12.33 7.95
N GLU A 14 -19.38 12.86 8.96
CA GLU A 14 -18.91 12.86 10.35
C GLU A 14 -18.93 11.44 10.97
N GLN A 15 -19.97 10.66 10.67
CA GLN A 15 -20.14 9.30 11.18
C GLN A 15 -19.07 8.32 10.66
N ASP A 16 -18.54 8.58 9.46
CA ASP A 16 -17.48 7.78 8.86
C ASP A 16 -16.11 8.04 9.53
N ILE A 17 -15.88 9.27 10.02
CA ILE A 17 -14.66 9.65 10.74
C ILE A 17 -14.65 9.05 12.15
N ASP A 18 -15.80 9.06 12.83
CA ASP A 18 -15.97 8.48 14.17
C ASP A 18 -15.69 6.97 14.16
N GLY A 19 -16.22 6.24 13.18
CA GLY A 19 -16.01 4.80 13.05
C GLY A 19 -14.54 4.43 12.82
N GLN A 20 -13.81 5.21 12.02
CA GLN A 20 -12.38 5.00 11.77
C GLN A 20 -11.55 5.23 13.03
N ASN A 21 -11.82 6.30 13.77
CA ASN A 21 -11.11 6.62 15.01
C ASN A 21 -11.34 5.55 16.09
N VAL A 22 -12.58 5.08 16.25
CA VAL A 22 -12.92 3.98 17.17
C VAL A 22 -12.20 2.68 16.77
N ALA A 23 -12.16 2.34 15.48
CA ALA A 23 -11.46 1.16 15.01
C ALA A 23 -9.95 1.22 15.28
N ILE A 24 -9.32 2.38 15.05
CA ILE A 24 -7.89 2.60 15.32
C ILE A 24 -7.62 2.52 16.83
N ALA A 25 -8.48 3.11 17.67
CA ALA A 25 -8.35 3.06 19.12
C ALA A 25 -8.46 1.62 19.64
N LEU A 26 -9.47 0.86 19.19
CA LEU A 26 -9.66 -0.54 19.57
C LEU A 26 -8.47 -1.40 19.12
N TYR A 27 -7.99 -1.22 17.88
CA TYR A 27 -6.82 -1.92 17.36
C TYR A 27 -5.58 -1.67 18.22
N ARG A 28 -5.31 -0.41 18.58
CA ARG A 28 -4.18 -0.04 19.45
C ARG A 28 -4.34 -0.62 20.86
N ALA A 29 -5.55 -0.56 21.44
CA ALA A 29 -5.83 -1.11 22.76
C ALA A 29 -5.57 -2.62 22.78
N LEU A 30 -6.10 -3.37 21.81
CA LEU A 30 -5.91 -4.81 21.68
C LEU A 30 -4.42 -5.16 21.58
N LEU A 31 -3.67 -4.53 20.66
CA LEU A 31 -2.23 -4.79 20.53
C LEU A 31 -1.45 -4.46 21.80
N THR A 32 -1.84 -3.41 22.53
CA THR A 32 -1.22 -3.05 23.81
C THR A 32 -1.46 -4.14 24.84
N LYS A 33 -2.69 -4.65 24.95
CA LYS A 33 -3.03 -5.74 25.89
C LYS A 33 -2.40 -7.08 25.48
N CYS A 34 -2.27 -7.37 24.19
CA CYS A 34 -1.56 -8.56 23.70
C CYS A 34 -0.10 -8.61 24.20
N ARG A 35 0.57 -7.45 24.29
CA ARG A 35 1.95 -7.36 24.80
C ARG A 35 2.04 -7.62 26.31
N SER A 36 1.02 -7.23 27.06
CA SER A 36 0.91 -7.45 28.50
C SER A 36 0.35 -8.83 28.88
N ALA A 37 0.03 -9.69 27.90
CA ALA A 37 -0.58 -10.97 28.15
C ALA A 37 0.34 -11.94 28.95
N PRO A 38 -0.25 -12.78 29.81
CA PRO A 38 0.51 -13.75 30.61
C PRO A 38 1.25 -14.75 29.71
N PRO A 39 2.35 -15.35 30.20
CA PRO A 39 3.21 -16.25 29.41
C PRO A 39 2.53 -17.56 28.98
N SER A 40 1.34 -17.87 29.51
CA SER A 40 0.53 -19.02 29.13
C SER A 40 -0.17 -18.89 27.78
N LEU A 41 -0.15 -17.71 27.15
CA LEU A 41 -0.72 -17.47 25.83
C LEU A 41 0.38 -17.22 24.78
N ASP A 42 0.16 -17.77 23.59
CA ASP A 42 0.98 -17.51 22.41
C ASP A 42 0.80 -16.07 21.92
N ARG A 43 1.60 -15.16 22.48
CA ARG A 43 1.55 -13.70 22.19
C ARG A 43 1.64 -13.39 20.70
N SER A 44 2.57 -14.05 19.99
CA SER A 44 2.79 -13.82 18.56
C SER A 44 1.62 -14.28 17.70
N ALA A 45 0.96 -15.38 18.07
CA ALA A 45 -0.23 -15.88 17.40
C ALA A 45 -1.42 -14.95 17.62
N LEU A 46 -1.61 -14.44 18.84
CA LEU A 46 -2.69 -13.52 19.18
C LEU A 46 -2.53 -12.18 18.44
N GLU A 47 -1.31 -11.62 18.44
CA GLU A 47 -1.02 -10.43 17.65
C GLU A 47 -1.26 -10.64 16.15
N ALA A 48 -0.88 -11.79 15.59
CA ALA A 48 -1.09 -12.10 14.18
C ALA A 48 -2.59 -12.19 13.85
N VAL A 49 -3.39 -12.80 14.73
CA VAL A 49 -4.84 -12.91 14.58
C VAL A 49 -5.49 -11.53 14.58
N VAL A 50 -5.13 -10.65 15.52
CA VAL A 50 -5.66 -9.27 15.59
C VAL A 50 -5.26 -8.47 14.34
N LYS A 51 -3.99 -8.51 13.92
CA LYS A 51 -3.55 -7.80 12.72
C LYS A 51 -4.29 -8.28 11.47
N LYS A 52 -4.50 -9.59 11.33
CA LYS A 52 -5.18 -10.18 10.17
C LYS A 52 -6.69 -9.98 10.19
N SER A 53 -7.34 -9.97 11.35
CA SER A 53 -8.78 -9.73 11.45
C SER A 53 -9.12 -8.29 11.05
N PHE A 54 -8.35 -7.30 11.53
CA PHE A 54 -8.51 -5.90 11.13
C PHE A 54 -8.15 -5.68 9.65
N ALA A 55 -7.11 -6.34 9.14
CA ALA A 55 -6.78 -6.28 7.71
C ALA A 55 -7.89 -6.85 6.83
N LYS A 56 -8.52 -7.96 7.25
CA LYS A 56 -9.66 -8.57 6.54
C LYS A 56 -10.86 -7.62 6.47
N ASN A 57 -11.12 -6.87 7.55
CA ASN A 57 -12.27 -5.97 7.65
C ASN A 57 -12.00 -4.54 7.17
N ARG A 58 -10.84 -4.25 6.56
CA ARG A 58 -10.42 -2.89 6.14
C ARG A 58 -11.40 -2.21 5.17
N HIS A 59 -12.09 -2.97 4.34
CA HIS A 59 -13.00 -2.46 3.31
C HIS A 59 -14.49 -2.58 3.69
N VAL A 60 -14.79 -2.92 4.96
CA VAL A 60 -16.17 -3.03 5.44
C VAL A 60 -16.68 -1.64 5.78
N THR A 61 -17.66 -1.16 5.04
CA THR A 61 -18.29 0.17 5.24
C THR A 61 -19.68 0.09 5.87
N SER A 62 -20.25 -1.10 6.03
CA SER A 62 -21.61 -1.27 6.58
C SER A 62 -21.63 -1.08 8.11
N LYS A 63 -22.42 -0.10 8.58
CA LYS A 63 -22.57 0.23 10.01
C LYS A 63 -22.99 -0.97 10.87
N TYR A 64 -23.95 -1.76 10.42
CA TYR A 64 -24.42 -2.94 11.17
C TYR A 64 -23.35 -4.00 11.33
N VAL A 65 -22.55 -4.23 10.28
CA VAL A 65 -21.43 -5.18 10.32
C VAL A 65 -20.33 -4.69 11.24
N LEU A 66 -20.05 -3.38 11.21
CA LEU A 66 -19.08 -2.74 12.10
C LEU A 66 -19.50 -2.84 13.57
N GLN A 67 -20.79 -2.62 13.88
CA GLN A 67 -21.30 -2.75 15.26
C GLN A 67 -21.10 -4.17 15.82
N GLY A 68 -21.45 -5.20 15.04
CA GLY A 68 -21.22 -6.59 15.45
C GLY A 68 -19.73 -6.92 15.60
N ALA A 69 -18.88 -6.41 14.69
CA ALA A 69 -17.44 -6.60 14.78
C ALA A 69 -16.82 -5.87 15.98
N PHE A 70 -17.30 -4.67 16.33
CA PHE A 70 -16.87 -3.93 17.50
C PHE A 70 -17.30 -4.60 18.79
N ALA A 71 -18.56 -5.07 18.88
CA ALA A 71 -19.04 -5.81 20.05
C ALA A 71 -18.14 -7.01 20.34
N GLY A 72 -17.87 -7.86 19.34
CA GLY A 72 -16.95 -8.99 19.49
C GLY A 72 -15.50 -8.57 19.79
N GLY A 73 -15.06 -7.40 19.30
CA GLY A 73 -13.74 -6.84 19.60
C GLY A 73 -13.61 -6.36 21.05
N TYR A 74 -14.66 -5.77 21.61
CA TYR A 74 -14.71 -5.37 23.02
C TYR A 74 -14.82 -6.58 23.96
N GLU A 75 -15.61 -7.59 23.61
CA GLU A 75 -15.64 -8.86 24.36
C GLU A 75 -14.25 -9.52 24.40
N ALA A 76 -13.54 -9.53 23.27
CA ALA A 76 -12.16 -10.02 23.22
C ALA A 76 -11.20 -9.20 24.09
N LEU A 77 -11.39 -7.87 24.14
CA LEU A 77 -10.61 -6.98 25.00
C LEU A 77 -10.86 -7.28 26.48
N ASP A 78 -12.11 -7.54 26.87
CA ASP A 78 -12.50 -7.87 28.25
C ASP A 78 -11.91 -9.20 28.71
N HIS A 79 -11.91 -10.22 27.84
CA HIS A 79 -11.22 -11.47 28.16
C HIS A 79 -9.69 -11.30 28.28
N LEU A 80 -9.09 -10.40 27.48
CA LEU A 80 -7.66 -10.10 27.59
C LEU A 80 -7.35 -9.34 28.89
N THR A 81 -8.15 -8.34 29.28
CA THR A 81 -7.95 -7.62 30.54
C THR A 81 -8.14 -8.55 31.74
N ALA A 82 -9.18 -9.39 31.72
CA ALA A 82 -9.43 -10.43 32.73
C ALA A 82 -8.26 -11.43 32.83
N SER A 83 -7.66 -11.79 31.69
CA SER A 83 -6.47 -12.67 31.69
C SER A 83 -5.24 -12.01 32.33
N ILE A 84 -5.10 -10.68 32.18
CA ILE A 84 -4.01 -9.91 32.78
C ILE A 84 -4.21 -9.79 34.30
N THR A 85 -5.46 -9.67 34.76
CA THR A 85 -5.80 -9.67 36.19
C THR A 85 -5.64 -11.05 36.86
N GLY A 86 -5.44 -12.12 36.08
CA GLY A 86 -5.15 -13.46 36.58
C GLY A 86 -6.30 -14.46 36.46
N ASP A 87 -7.35 -14.15 35.70
CA ASP A 87 -8.51 -15.03 35.55
C ASP A 87 -8.19 -16.24 34.65
N ASN A 88 -8.10 -17.41 35.27
CA ASN A 88 -7.79 -18.67 34.58
C ASN A 88 -8.88 -19.13 33.59
N THR A 89 -10.12 -18.72 33.81
CA THR A 89 -11.26 -19.02 32.91
C THR A 89 -11.10 -18.29 31.58
N SER A 90 -10.76 -17.00 31.62
CA SER A 90 -10.51 -16.17 30.45
C SER A 90 -9.27 -16.65 29.67
N VAL A 91 -8.20 -17.06 30.37
CA VAL A 91 -7.02 -17.70 29.77
C VAL A 91 -7.39 -18.99 29.03
N SER A 92 -8.19 -19.86 29.66
CA SER A 92 -8.63 -21.12 29.06
C SER A 92 -9.53 -20.90 27.86
N HIS A 93 -10.44 -19.93 27.94
CA HIS A 93 -11.32 -19.53 26.84
C HIS A 93 -10.51 -19.03 25.63
N LEU A 94 -9.53 -18.15 25.84
CA LEU A 94 -8.67 -17.64 24.77
C LEU A 94 -7.83 -18.75 24.12
N ASN A 95 -7.29 -19.68 24.91
CA ASN A 95 -6.58 -20.84 24.37
C ASN A 95 -7.50 -21.74 23.54
N SER A 96 -8.74 -21.99 23.98
CA SER A 96 -9.72 -22.76 23.21
C SER A 96 -10.05 -22.10 21.86
N LEU A 97 -10.16 -20.78 21.84
CA LEU A 97 -10.37 -20.00 20.62
C LEU A 97 -9.15 -20.07 19.70
N LEU A 98 -7.94 -19.92 20.25
CA LEU A 98 -6.71 -20.08 19.48
C LEU A 98 -6.66 -21.48 18.86
N TYR A 99 -6.98 -22.55 19.57
CA TYR A 99 -7.00 -23.89 18.97
C TYR A 99 -8.01 -24.03 17.82
N ARG A 100 -9.20 -23.44 17.95
CA ARG A 100 -10.26 -23.48 16.93
C ARG A 100 -9.92 -22.68 15.66
N LEU A 101 -9.09 -21.63 15.78
CA LEU A 101 -8.78 -20.75 14.66
C LEU A 101 -7.87 -21.42 13.61
N PRO A 102 -8.10 -21.13 12.31
CA PRO A 102 -7.28 -21.67 11.23
C PRO A 102 -5.84 -21.12 11.28
N SER A 103 -4.87 -21.93 10.88
CA SER A 103 -3.43 -21.62 10.94
C SER A 103 -3.04 -20.37 10.13
N ASN A 104 -3.77 -20.08 9.05
CA ASN A 104 -3.60 -18.89 8.23
C ASN A 104 -3.78 -17.58 9.00
N LEU A 105 -4.46 -17.55 10.15
CA LEU A 105 -4.59 -16.38 11.01
C LEU A 105 -3.46 -16.28 12.05
N LYS A 106 -2.87 -17.41 12.44
CA LYS A 106 -1.81 -17.48 13.47
C LYS A 106 -0.43 -17.12 12.92
N THR A 107 -0.17 -17.40 11.64
CA THR A 107 1.15 -17.23 11.05
C THR A 107 1.42 -15.76 10.72
N THR A 108 2.45 -15.15 11.30
CA THR A 108 2.89 -13.78 10.95
C THR A 108 3.67 -13.72 9.63
N THR A 109 4.30 -14.84 9.23
CA THR A 109 5.04 -14.91 7.97
C THR A 109 4.08 -15.02 6.79
N PRO A 110 4.24 -14.20 5.73
CA PRO A 110 3.52 -14.45 4.49
C PRO A 110 3.90 -15.87 4.00
N PRO A 111 2.95 -16.66 3.47
CA PRO A 111 3.33 -17.92 2.83
C PRO A 111 4.42 -17.60 1.80
N PRO A 112 5.52 -18.37 1.76
CA PRO A 112 6.59 -18.13 0.79
C PRO A 112 5.93 -18.05 -0.58
N LYS A 113 6.07 -16.89 -1.22
CA LYS A 113 5.55 -16.68 -2.57
C LYS A 113 6.11 -17.83 -3.41
N PRO A 114 5.28 -18.60 -4.14
CA PRO A 114 5.80 -19.68 -4.96
C PRO A 114 6.95 -19.08 -5.80
N PRO A 115 8.10 -19.77 -5.86
CA PRO A 115 9.24 -19.25 -6.61
C PRO A 115 8.73 -18.82 -7.98
N PRO A 116 9.09 -17.61 -8.46
CA PRO A 116 8.66 -17.19 -9.79
C PRO A 116 9.01 -18.33 -10.75
N PRO A 117 8.09 -18.72 -11.64
CA PRO A 117 8.41 -19.75 -12.62
C PRO A 117 9.74 -19.34 -13.26
N PRO A 118 10.70 -20.27 -13.39
CA PRO A 118 12.01 -19.93 -13.94
C PRO A 118 11.76 -19.17 -15.23
N PRO A 119 12.41 -18.01 -15.44
CA PRO A 119 12.17 -17.22 -16.62
C PRO A 119 12.44 -18.14 -17.80
N THR A 120 11.37 -18.60 -18.45
CA THR A 120 11.45 -19.29 -19.73
C THR A 120 11.78 -18.19 -20.70
N LYS A 121 13.01 -17.68 -20.62
CA LYS A 121 13.65 -17.10 -21.79
C LYS A 121 13.61 -18.28 -22.75
N PRO A 122 12.79 -18.26 -23.83
CA PRO A 122 13.06 -19.20 -24.90
C PRO A 122 14.54 -18.98 -25.19
N ALA A 123 15.37 -20.00 -24.98
CA ALA A 123 16.76 -19.94 -25.34
C ALA A 123 16.75 -19.39 -26.76
N ALA A 124 17.28 -18.17 -26.93
CA ALA A 124 17.40 -17.60 -28.25
C ALA A 124 18.20 -18.63 -29.00
N VAL A 125 17.54 -19.40 -29.88
CA VAL A 125 18.24 -20.28 -30.78
C VAL A 125 19.13 -19.30 -31.51
N VAL A 126 20.42 -19.32 -31.18
CA VAL A 126 21.47 -18.57 -31.87
C VAL A 126 21.67 -19.28 -33.21
N GLY A 127 20.58 -19.42 -33.95
CA GLY A 127 20.60 -19.78 -35.35
C GLY A 127 21.05 -18.51 -36.03
N SER A 128 22.30 -18.53 -36.49
CA SER A 128 22.79 -17.67 -37.55
C SER A 128 21.85 -17.83 -38.76
N THR A 129 20.72 -17.11 -38.74
CA THR A 129 19.73 -17.10 -39.84
C THR A 129 20.07 -16.04 -40.88
N LEU A 130 21.21 -15.36 -40.71
CA LEU A 130 21.75 -14.40 -41.67
C LEU A 130 22.59 -15.07 -42.76
N SER A 131 23.11 -16.29 -42.56
CA SER A 131 23.95 -16.98 -43.54
C SER A 131 23.19 -17.70 -44.65
N LEU A 132 21.86 -17.83 -44.54
CA LEU A 132 21.00 -18.53 -45.51
C LEU A 132 19.88 -17.61 -46.04
N ARG A 133 20.25 -16.48 -46.63
CA ARG A 133 19.33 -15.68 -47.46
C ARG A 133 19.98 -15.25 -48.77
N PRO A 134 19.19 -15.17 -49.86
CA PRO A 134 17.73 -15.11 -49.87
C PRO A 134 17.02 -16.47 -49.74
N ARG A 135 15.89 -16.48 -49.03
CA ARG A 135 15.00 -17.66 -48.94
C ARG A 135 14.39 -17.93 -50.32
N PRO A 136 14.24 -19.20 -50.74
CA PRO A 136 13.66 -19.53 -52.05
C PRO A 136 12.25 -18.97 -52.18
N ALA A 137 11.87 -18.50 -53.38
CA ALA A 137 10.65 -17.74 -53.64
C ALA A 137 9.37 -18.45 -53.18
N PHE A 138 9.31 -19.78 -53.29
CA PHE A 138 8.17 -20.60 -52.83
C PHE A 138 8.00 -20.61 -51.30
N SER A 139 9.08 -20.42 -50.53
CA SER A 139 9.03 -20.36 -49.06
C SER A 139 8.63 -18.98 -48.53
N LEU A 140 8.50 -17.98 -49.40
CA LEU A 140 8.03 -16.65 -49.05
C LEU A 140 6.50 -16.63 -49.13
N PRO A 141 5.80 -15.97 -48.18
CA PRO A 141 4.37 -15.75 -48.31
C PRO A 141 4.08 -14.95 -49.58
N SER A 142 3.13 -15.42 -50.38
CA SER A 142 2.73 -14.81 -51.67
C SER A 142 2.41 -13.31 -51.55
N ARG A 143 1.79 -12.90 -50.44
CA ARG A 143 1.55 -11.48 -50.11
C ARG A 143 2.51 -11.01 -49.01
N ARG A 144 3.41 -10.09 -49.35
CA ARG A 144 4.26 -9.40 -48.37
C ARG A 144 3.39 -8.51 -47.47
N ARG A 145 3.44 -8.73 -46.16
CA ARG A 145 2.79 -7.87 -45.18
C ARG A 145 3.69 -6.65 -44.92
N ILE A 146 3.29 -5.49 -45.42
CA ILE A 146 4.03 -4.23 -45.20
C ILE A 146 3.85 -3.83 -43.72
N PRO A 147 4.94 -3.54 -43.00
CA PRO A 147 4.84 -3.07 -41.62
C PRO A 147 4.09 -1.74 -41.55
N VAL A 148 3.20 -1.59 -40.57
CA VAL A 148 2.38 -0.40 -40.42
C VAL A 148 2.97 0.48 -39.32
N LEU A 149 3.18 1.77 -39.62
CA LEU A 149 3.56 2.74 -38.61
C LEU A 149 2.36 3.04 -37.71
N VAL A 150 2.51 2.80 -36.41
CA VAL A 150 1.47 3.01 -35.40
C VAL A 150 2.03 3.92 -34.32
N ASN A 151 1.24 4.89 -33.87
CA ASN A 151 1.60 5.70 -32.71
C ASN A 151 1.05 5.05 -31.43
N ALA A 152 1.93 4.53 -30.57
CA ALA A 152 1.57 3.98 -29.27
C ALA A 152 1.92 5.00 -28.18
N ASN A 153 0.96 5.85 -27.80
CA ASN A 153 1.10 6.86 -26.76
C ASN A 153 2.35 7.76 -26.93
N LYS A 154 2.44 8.41 -28.10
CA LYS A 154 3.54 9.29 -28.53
C LYS A 154 4.86 8.57 -28.82
N ILE A 155 4.84 7.24 -28.93
CA ILE A 155 5.98 6.44 -29.40
C ILE A 155 5.61 5.86 -30.78
N PRO A 156 6.16 6.40 -31.89
CA PRO A 156 5.94 5.83 -33.20
C PRO A 156 6.69 4.50 -33.30
N ILE A 157 5.95 3.42 -33.58
CA ILE A 157 6.48 2.08 -33.73
C ILE A 157 6.06 1.48 -35.06
N LEU A 158 7.00 0.81 -35.71
CA LEU A 158 6.73 0.02 -36.90
C LEU A 158 6.25 -1.38 -36.48
N ARG A 159 5.00 -1.73 -36.80
CA ARG A 159 4.39 -2.99 -36.38
C ARG A 159 4.43 -4.02 -37.52
N PHE A 160 5.21 -5.09 -37.31
CA PHE A 160 5.36 -6.19 -38.26
C PHE A 160 4.26 -7.26 -38.16
N THR A 161 3.80 -7.56 -36.94
CA THR A 161 2.83 -8.62 -36.65
C THR A 161 1.61 -8.11 -35.88
N LYS A 162 0.51 -8.85 -35.96
CA LYS A 162 -0.66 -8.70 -35.08
C LYS A 162 -1.00 -10.11 -34.54
N PRO A 163 -1.06 -10.35 -33.22
CA PRO A 163 -0.86 -9.41 -32.10
C PRO A 163 0.58 -8.87 -31.99
N GLN A 164 0.74 -7.77 -31.26
CA GLN A 164 2.05 -7.12 -31.05
C GLN A 164 2.97 -8.05 -30.26
N PRO A 165 4.28 -8.16 -30.59
CA PRO A 165 5.20 -8.99 -29.82
C PRO A 165 5.36 -8.47 -28.39
N ALA A 166 5.42 -9.38 -27.43
CA ALA A 166 5.45 -9.06 -26.00
C ALA A 166 6.60 -8.11 -25.63
N ILE A 167 7.80 -8.32 -26.19
CA ILE A 167 8.99 -7.48 -25.97
C ILE A 167 8.73 -6.03 -26.34
N LEU A 168 8.11 -5.77 -27.50
CA LEU A 168 7.79 -4.42 -27.95
C LEU A 168 6.73 -3.78 -27.05
N SER A 169 5.73 -4.54 -26.63
CA SER A 169 4.72 -4.05 -25.70
C SER A 169 5.32 -3.69 -24.33
N GLN A 170 6.26 -4.49 -23.83
CA GLN A 170 6.99 -4.23 -22.59
C GLN A 170 7.87 -2.99 -22.68
N TYR A 171 8.58 -2.81 -23.80
CA TYR A 171 9.37 -1.60 -24.05
C TYR A 171 8.51 -0.33 -24.05
N ILE A 172 7.36 -0.36 -24.71
CA ILE A 172 6.44 0.80 -24.73
C ILE A 172 5.95 1.11 -23.32
N ARG A 173 5.54 0.08 -22.56
CA ARG A 173 5.10 0.25 -21.17
C ARG A 173 6.20 0.84 -20.30
N SER A 174 7.45 0.36 -20.42
CA SER A 174 8.56 0.89 -19.61
C SER A 174 8.84 2.36 -19.91
N ARG A 175 8.82 2.76 -21.19
CA ARG A 175 8.97 4.15 -21.59
C ARG A 175 7.83 5.05 -21.07
N LEU A 176 6.59 4.54 -21.07
CA LEU A 176 5.46 5.28 -20.51
C LEU A 176 5.59 5.51 -19.02
N VAL A 177 6.00 4.50 -18.25
CA VAL A 177 6.23 4.64 -16.81
C VAL A 177 7.31 5.69 -16.53
N LEU A 178 8.42 5.68 -17.27
CA LEU A 178 9.49 6.68 -17.10
C LEU A 178 9.01 8.09 -17.42
N ARG A 179 8.15 8.24 -18.45
CA ARG A 179 7.58 9.54 -18.79
C ARG A 179 6.62 10.03 -17.71
N GLN A 180 5.78 9.15 -17.18
CA GLN A 180 4.87 9.50 -16.08
C GLN A 180 5.65 10.00 -14.87
N LYS A 181 6.67 9.25 -14.43
CA LYS A 181 7.54 9.65 -13.32
C LYS A 181 8.16 11.04 -13.51
N ARG A 182 8.56 11.38 -14.74
CA ARG A 182 9.11 12.70 -15.05
C ARG A 182 8.06 13.80 -14.91
N LEU A 183 6.83 13.55 -15.35
CA LEU A 183 5.74 14.50 -15.20
C LEU A 183 5.35 14.69 -13.73
N ASP A 184 5.25 13.59 -12.98
CA ASP A 184 4.92 13.63 -11.55
C ASP A 184 5.99 14.42 -10.77
N LEU A 185 7.27 14.20 -11.08
CA LEU A 185 8.39 14.96 -10.52
C LEU A 185 8.24 16.44 -10.84
N LYS A 186 7.99 16.78 -12.11
CA LYS A 186 7.83 18.17 -12.53
C LYS A 186 6.71 18.85 -11.74
N LEU A 187 5.53 18.23 -11.67
CA LEU A 187 4.39 18.78 -10.94
C LEU A 187 4.71 18.99 -9.46
N LYS A 188 5.38 18.02 -8.84
CA LYS A 188 5.83 18.16 -7.45
C LYS A 188 6.76 19.36 -7.26
N LEU A 189 7.77 19.51 -8.14
CA LEU A 189 8.69 20.64 -8.05
C LEU A 189 8.00 21.98 -8.29
N GLU A 190 7.02 22.04 -9.18
CA GLU A 190 6.22 23.27 -9.37
C GLU A 190 5.52 23.67 -8.08
N THR A 191 4.91 22.73 -7.37
CA THR A 191 4.31 22.97 -6.04
C THR A 191 5.36 23.36 -4.99
N ASP A 192 6.47 22.62 -4.91
CA ASP A 192 7.55 22.90 -3.94
C ASP A 192 8.16 24.29 -4.19
N MET A 193 8.26 24.74 -5.44
CA MET A 193 8.74 26.08 -5.79
C MET A 193 7.79 27.19 -5.33
N GLU A 194 6.48 26.97 -5.34
CA GLU A 194 5.51 27.94 -4.82
C GLU A 194 5.64 28.08 -3.31
N ILE A 195 5.82 26.96 -2.61
CA ILE A 195 6.07 26.94 -1.17
C ILE A 195 7.36 27.67 -0.83
N ALA A 196 8.47 27.35 -1.52
CA ALA A 196 9.76 28.00 -1.30
C ALA A 196 9.70 29.53 -1.48
N LYS A 197 8.92 30.01 -2.47
CA LYS A 197 8.71 31.46 -2.65
C LYS A 197 7.94 32.09 -1.50
N ALA A 198 6.93 31.38 -0.98
CA ALA A 198 6.19 31.83 0.18
C ALA A 198 7.12 31.86 1.41
N GLU A 199 7.93 30.83 1.63
CA GLU A 199 8.94 30.80 2.69
C GLU A 199 9.92 31.99 2.58
N ASP A 200 10.48 32.25 1.39
CA ASP A 200 11.34 33.42 1.14
C ASP A 200 10.64 34.74 1.48
N GLU A 201 9.35 34.87 1.18
CA GLU A 201 8.56 36.07 1.51
C GLU A 201 8.33 36.20 3.01
N TRP A 202 8.07 35.09 3.69
CA TRP A 202 7.95 35.03 5.13
C TRP A 202 9.26 35.42 5.83
N ASP A 203 10.39 34.90 5.37
CA ASP A 203 11.71 35.25 5.89
C ASP A 203 11.96 36.76 5.76
N ARG A 204 11.64 37.36 4.60
CA ARG A 204 11.75 38.81 4.41
C ARG A 204 10.91 39.60 5.42
N ILE A 205 9.68 39.15 5.71
CA ILE A 205 8.81 39.80 6.69
C ILE A 205 9.39 39.67 8.10
N LEU A 206 9.89 38.49 8.47
CA LEU A 206 10.52 38.25 9.78
C LEU A 206 11.78 39.09 9.97
N PHE A 207 12.65 39.16 8.95
CA PHE A 207 13.84 40.02 8.97
C PHE A 207 13.47 41.50 9.07
N ALA A 208 12.45 41.96 8.35
CA ALA A 208 11.97 43.33 8.43
C ALA A 208 11.42 43.69 9.83
N ARG A 209 10.92 42.69 10.57
CA ARG A 209 10.44 42.86 11.96
C ARG A 209 11.56 42.75 13.00
N GLY A 210 12.79 42.48 12.58
CA GLY A 210 13.97 42.40 13.45
C GLY A 210 14.12 41.04 14.17
N ILE A 211 13.35 40.02 13.78
CA ILE A 211 13.53 38.65 14.26
C ILE A 211 14.66 38.06 13.41
N LYS A 212 15.83 37.88 14.02
CA LYS A 212 16.93 37.14 13.40
C LYS A 212 16.73 35.65 13.70
N GLU A 213 16.93 34.80 12.70
CA GLU A 213 17.12 33.38 12.96
C GLU A 213 18.36 33.22 13.84
N GLU A 214 18.18 32.70 15.05
CA GLU A 214 19.31 32.20 15.83
C GLU A 214 19.86 30.99 15.06
N SER A 215 20.93 31.21 14.30
CA SER A 215 21.71 30.15 13.68
C SER A 215 22.07 29.15 14.77
N GLY A 216 21.44 27.97 14.70
CA GLY A 216 21.61 26.92 15.69
C GLY A 216 23.07 26.63 15.96
N ASN A 217 23.42 26.55 17.25
CA ASN A 217 24.71 26.15 17.80
C ASN A 217 25.49 25.23 16.86
N GLU A 218 26.64 25.71 16.40
CA GLU A 218 27.71 24.86 15.90
C GLU A 218 27.98 23.77 16.94
N VAL A 219 27.74 22.52 16.55
CA VAL A 219 28.01 21.37 17.40
C VAL A 219 29.53 21.19 17.39
N ASP A 220 30.17 21.56 18.51
CA ASP A 220 31.62 21.44 18.71
C ASP A 220 32.13 20.04 18.31
N GLU A 221 33.16 20.06 17.47
CA GLU A 221 33.86 18.94 16.85
C GLU A 221 34.73 18.15 17.85
N PHE A 222 34.22 17.73 19.02
CA PHE A 222 34.99 16.91 19.97
C PHE A 222 34.15 15.88 20.74
N GLY A 223 33.64 14.87 20.02
CA GLY A 223 33.13 13.63 20.61
C GLY A 223 34.26 12.64 20.93
N ARG A 224 34.97 12.83 22.05
CA ARG A 224 35.71 11.75 22.73
C ARG A 224 34.97 11.36 24.00
N TYR A 225 34.55 10.09 24.08
CA TYR A 225 34.94 9.07 25.07
C TYR A 225 34.24 7.75 24.73
#